data_AF-A0A3D3X5S4-F1
#
_entry.id   AF-A0A3D3X5S4-F1
#
_cell.length_a   1.000
_cell.length_b   1.000
_cell.length_c   1.000
_cell.angle_alpha   90.00
_cell.angle_beta   90.00
_cell.angle_gamma   90.00
#
_symmetry.space_group_name_H-M   'P 1'
#
loop_
_entity.id
_entity.type
_entity.pdbx_description
1 polymer ?
#
loop_
_entity_poly.entity_id
_entity_poly.type
_entity_poly.pdbx_seq_one_letter_code
_entity_poly.pdbx_strand_id
1 'polypeptide(L)'
;MKSGPRYFLISSVFTLTPTFCLGHAGQRGFVMLLPTDLFILGGGIVVALTFLFVVLMAKSPAKLNAHVAIQTSPSSANQLTIWSRLTLILLIFFIFCGFFGSRDPLENPLPLILWMGWWVGWTFVTALLGDFWNLIHPWHALDEVLRKLPGLRHSENSAGYLYPPWLGYWPSVFLFYIFAWIELIHPSPMDPEFLATGIIIYMMLVSTGMILFGKEAWLSKAEPFCVFFRMVGWLSPVKWQKENQRNSVMIFLPKIQWPCMQLLELPTIPKSGTAFILLVLSTVSFDGLSKTFWWMALIGENPLEYPGRTVLMLPNTAGMLSTFL
;
A
#
# COMPACT_ATOMS: atom_id res chain seq x y z
N MET A 1 57.28 -23.52 -8.09
CA MET A 1 56.44 -23.14 -6.93
C MET A 1 56.63 -21.66 -6.63
N LYS A 2 55.69 -20.80 -7.05
CA LYS A 2 55.53 -19.43 -6.51
C LYS A 2 54.04 -19.11 -6.52
N SER A 3 53.45 -19.11 -5.33
CA SER A 3 52.05 -18.79 -5.04
C SER A 3 51.82 -17.29 -5.18
N GLY A 4 50.92 -16.88 -6.09
CA GLY A 4 50.43 -15.51 -6.20
C GLY A 4 49.42 -15.17 -5.09
N PRO A 5 49.34 -13.91 -4.63
CA PRO A 5 48.62 -13.54 -3.42
C PRO A 5 47.10 -13.51 -3.63
N ARG A 6 46.37 -14.35 -2.88
CA ARG A 6 44.90 -14.44 -2.82
C ARG A 6 44.29 -13.47 -1.79
N TYR A 7 44.67 -12.19 -1.81
CA TYR A 7 44.20 -11.21 -0.80
C TYR A 7 43.53 -9.96 -1.40
N PHE A 8 42.69 -10.11 -2.42
CA PHE A 8 41.92 -9.00 -3.00
C PHE A 8 40.38 -9.13 -2.91
N LEU A 9 39.86 -10.11 -2.17
CA LEU A 9 38.41 -10.37 -2.11
C LEU A 9 37.76 -10.19 -0.73
N ILE A 10 38.47 -9.60 0.23
CA ILE A 10 37.95 -9.43 1.61
C ILE A 10 37.77 -7.94 2.00
N SER A 11 38.28 -6.98 1.22
CA SER A 11 38.18 -5.55 1.61
C SER A 11 36.87 -4.85 1.22
N SER A 12 35.95 -5.49 0.49
CA SER A 12 34.68 -4.90 0.08
C SER A 12 33.49 -5.24 0.98
N VAL A 13 33.69 -6.05 2.02
CA VAL A 13 32.59 -6.55 2.90
C VAL A 13 32.52 -5.79 4.24
N PHE A 14 33.46 -4.90 4.55
CA PHE A 14 33.58 -4.27 5.89
C PHE A 14 33.12 -2.81 6.01
N THR A 15 32.34 -2.28 5.06
CA THR A 15 31.77 -0.91 5.15
C THR A 15 30.24 -0.85 5.20
N LEU A 16 29.59 -1.95 5.59
CA LEU A 16 28.14 -2.01 5.81
C LEU A 16 27.81 -2.55 7.20
N THR A 17 28.38 -1.94 8.24
CA THR A 17 27.69 -1.91 9.53
C THR A 17 26.81 -0.66 9.51
N PRO A 18 25.50 -0.77 9.21
CA PRO A 18 24.62 0.37 9.43
C PRO A 18 24.69 0.69 10.91
N THR A 19 25.35 1.79 11.25
CA THR A 19 25.20 2.37 12.57
C THR A 19 23.72 2.69 12.69
N PHE A 20 23.08 2.28 13.79
CA PHE A 20 21.70 2.67 14.08
C PHE A 20 21.66 4.19 14.23
N CYS A 21 21.49 4.90 13.13
CA CYS A 21 21.12 6.30 13.15
C CYS A 21 19.65 6.31 13.56
N LEU A 22 19.40 6.69 14.82
CA LEU A 22 18.06 7.07 15.28
C LEU A 22 17.68 8.34 14.50
N GLY A 23 17.21 8.15 13.27
CA GLY A 23 16.73 9.21 12.41
C GLY A 23 15.58 9.92 13.12
N HIS A 24 15.87 11.08 13.69
CA HIS A 24 14.82 12.00 14.12
C HIS A 24 14.21 12.60 12.86
N ALA A 25 12.89 12.56 12.73
CA ALA A 25 12.19 13.28 11.68
C ALA A 25 12.57 14.77 11.80
N GLY A 26 13.42 15.26 10.90
CA GLY A 26 13.96 16.61 10.95
C GLY A 26 12.85 17.65 10.93
N GLN A 27 12.74 18.45 11.99
CA GLN A 27 11.68 19.45 12.19
C GLN A 27 11.83 20.71 11.32
N ARG A 28 12.80 20.77 10.38
CA ARG A 28 13.04 21.94 9.53
C ARG A 28 13.56 21.51 8.17
N GLY A 29 13.14 22.23 7.13
CA GLY A 29 13.69 22.11 5.78
C GLY A 29 15.19 22.30 5.83
N PHE A 30 15.93 21.19 5.80
CA PHE A 30 17.37 21.22 5.69
C PHE A 30 17.68 21.66 4.27
N VAL A 31 18.33 22.81 4.10
CA VAL A 31 18.98 23.14 2.82
C VAL A 31 20.10 22.13 2.67
N MET A 32 19.82 21.03 1.99
CA MET A 32 20.84 20.06 1.65
C MET A 32 21.88 20.79 0.82
N LEU A 33 23.07 21.01 1.38
CA LEU A 33 24.26 21.45 0.66
C LEU A 33 24.76 20.41 -0.36
N LEU A 34 23.94 19.39 -0.67
CA LEU A 34 24.24 18.45 -1.73
C LEU A 34 24.23 19.20 -3.07
N PRO A 35 25.19 18.88 -3.97
CA PRO A 35 25.16 19.37 -5.34
C PRO A 35 23.85 18.92 -6.00
N THR A 36 22.89 19.84 -6.09
CA THR A 36 21.51 19.56 -6.52
C THR A 36 21.48 19.02 -7.94
N ASP A 37 22.40 19.47 -8.79
CA ASP A 37 22.55 18.99 -10.17
C ASP A 37 22.86 17.50 -10.23
N LEU A 38 23.76 17.00 -9.36
CA LEU A 38 24.09 15.57 -9.28
C LEU A 38 22.93 14.76 -8.73
N PHE A 39 22.16 15.32 -7.79
CA PHE A 39 20.95 14.68 -7.27
C PHE A 39 19.88 14.53 -8.35
N ILE A 40 19.59 15.60 -9.10
CA ILE A 40 18.62 15.58 -10.19
C ILE A 40 19.08 14.63 -11.30
N LEU A 41 20.35 14.69 -11.70
CA LEU A 41 20.92 13.79 -12.70
C LEU A 41 20.82 12.33 -12.25
N GLY A 42 21.20 12.03 -11.00
CA GLY A 42 21.12 10.69 -10.42
C GLY A 42 19.68 10.17 -10.41
N GLY A 43 18.72 10.98 -9.96
CA GLY A 43 17.29 10.65 -10.00
C GLY A 43 16.81 10.36 -11.42
N GLY A 44 17.16 11.22 -12.39
CA GLY A 44 16.81 11.04 -13.80
C GLY A 44 17.39 9.75 -14.40
N ILE A 45 18.66 9.44 -14.11
CA ILE A 45 19.31 8.21 -14.56
C ILE A 45 18.62 6.97 -13.96
N VAL A 46 18.31 6.98 -12.65
CA VAL A 46 17.62 5.86 -12.00
C VAL A 46 16.26 5.63 -12.64
N VAL A 47 15.48 6.68 -12.90
CA VAL A 47 14.18 6.58 -13.59
C VAL A 47 14.36 6.03 -15.01
N ALA A 48 15.33 6.53 -15.78
CA ALA A 48 15.59 6.02 -17.13
C ALA A 48 15.97 4.52 -17.12
N LEU A 49 16.79 4.10 -16.15
CA LEU A 49 17.20 2.70 -15.99
C LEU A 49 16.04 1.80 -15.55
N THR A 50 15.12 2.25 -14.70
CA THR A 50 13.94 1.45 -14.31
C THR A 50 13.01 1.23 -15.49
N PHE A 51 12.76 2.25 -16.33
CA PHE A 51 12.00 2.08 -17.57
C PHE A 51 12.70 1.13 -18.56
N LEU A 52 14.01 1.30 -18.74
CA LEU A 52 14.80 0.40 -19.59
C LEU A 52 14.70 -1.05 -19.11
N PHE A 53 14.80 -1.28 -17.79
CA PHE A 53 14.64 -2.60 -17.19
C PHE A 53 13.26 -3.21 -17.50
N VAL A 54 12.18 -2.44 -17.32
CA VAL A 54 10.81 -2.91 -17.62
C VAL A 54 10.67 -3.27 -19.10
N VAL A 55 11.18 -2.45 -20.01
CA VAL A 55 11.14 -2.72 -21.46
C VAL A 55 11.93 -3.98 -21.82
N LEU A 56 13.11 -4.18 -21.22
CA LEU A 56 13.93 -5.37 -21.45
C LEU A 56 13.23 -6.64 -20.94
N MET A 57 12.62 -6.59 -19.75
CA MET A 57 11.84 -7.70 -19.20
C MET A 57 10.59 -8.02 -20.04
N ALA A 58 9.92 -7.00 -20.58
CA ALA A 58 8.77 -7.20 -21.46
C ALA A 58 9.15 -7.85 -22.80
N LYS A 59 10.33 -7.54 -23.36
CA LYS A 59 10.80 -8.10 -24.64
C LYS A 59 11.38 -9.50 -24.51
N SER A 60 12.12 -9.76 -23.44
CA SER A 60 12.82 -11.02 -23.21
C SER A 60 12.52 -11.49 -21.79
N PRO A 61 11.37 -12.14 -21.55
CA PRO A 61 11.03 -12.67 -20.24
C PRO A 61 12.05 -13.74 -19.85
N ALA A 62 13.03 -13.34 -19.04
CA ALA A 62 14.03 -14.25 -18.53
C ALA A 62 13.32 -15.30 -17.66
N LYS A 63 13.47 -16.58 -18.00
CA LYS A 63 12.82 -17.68 -17.26
C LYS A 63 13.56 -17.95 -15.95
N LEU A 64 13.31 -17.13 -14.93
CA LEU A 64 13.60 -17.49 -13.54
C LEU A 64 12.33 -18.08 -12.95
N ASN A 65 12.25 -19.40 -12.92
CA ASN A 65 11.19 -20.15 -12.25
C ASN A 65 11.83 -20.97 -11.13
N ALA A 66 12.20 -20.32 -10.04
CA ALA A 66 12.63 -21.02 -8.84
C ALA A 66 11.38 -21.30 -7.99
N HIS A 67 11.04 -22.59 -7.86
CA HIS A 67 10.00 -23.04 -6.96
C HIS A 67 10.65 -23.31 -5.61
N VAL A 68 10.33 -22.49 -4.61
CA VAL A 68 10.69 -22.80 -3.23
C VAL A 68 9.50 -23.50 -2.61
N ALA A 69 9.57 -24.82 -2.51
CA ALA A 69 8.51 -25.61 -1.90
C ALA A 69 8.54 -25.44 -0.38
N ILE A 70 7.80 -24.47 0.14
CA ILE A 70 7.49 -24.37 1.56
C ILE A 70 6.18 -25.13 1.78
N GLN A 71 6.28 -26.36 2.28
CA GLN A 71 5.11 -27.12 2.68
C GLN A 71 4.49 -26.45 3.92
N THR A 72 3.34 -25.83 3.73
CA THR A 72 2.53 -25.30 4.83
C THR A 72 1.46 -26.34 5.18
N SER A 73 1.42 -26.75 6.45
CA SER A 73 0.50 -27.76 6.98
C SER A 73 -0.96 -27.31 6.88
N PRO A 74 -1.95 -28.22 6.71
CA PRO A 74 -3.38 -27.91 6.58
C PRO A 74 -4.03 -27.20 7.79
N SER A 75 -3.30 -26.93 8.88
CA SER A 75 -3.74 -26.02 9.95
C SER A 75 -3.76 -24.54 9.55
N SER A 76 -3.38 -24.22 8.31
CA SER A 76 -3.26 -22.87 7.77
C SER A 76 -4.56 -22.06 7.79
N ALA A 77 -5.73 -22.69 7.66
CA ALA A 77 -7.01 -21.98 7.76
C ALA A 77 -7.20 -21.31 9.14
N ASN A 78 -6.83 -22.01 10.22
CA ASN A 78 -6.94 -21.49 11.58
C ASN A 78 -5.83 -20.46 11.90
N GLN A 79 -4.67 -20.60 11.25
CA GLN A 79 -3.52 -19.71 11.42
C GLN A 79 -3.69 -18.37 10.69
N LEU A 80 -4.36 -18.37 9.53
CA LEU A 80 -4.78 -17.14 8.82
C LEU A 80 -5.74 -16.30 9.67
N THR A 81 -6.67 -16.95 10.37
CA THR A 81 -7.55 -16.26 11.32
C THR A 81 -6.79 -15.65 12.51
N ILE A 82 -5.69 -16.26 12.98
CA ILE A 82 -4.90 -15.70 14.09
C ILE A 82 -4.28 -14.36 13.70
N TRP A 83 -3.65 -14.26 12.53
CA TRP A 83 -3.05 -13.01 12.06
C TRP A 83 -4.09 -11.91 11.85
N SER A 84 -5.23 -12.24 11.24
CA SER A 84 -6.34 -11.28 11.08
C SER A 84 -6.91 -10.80 12.42
N ARG A 85 -7.02 -11.69 13.43
CA ARG A 85 -7.45 -11.29 14.79
C ARG A 85 -6.43 -10.37 15.45
N LEU A 86 -5.14 -10.67 15.31
CA LEU A 86 -4.07 -9.85 15.86
C LEU A 86 -4.06 -8.46 15.22
N THR A 87 -4.19 -8.35 13.91
CA THR A 87 -4.25 -7.05 13.23
C THR A 87 -5.52 -6.27 13.59
N LEU A 88 -6.66 -6.94 13.79
CA LEU A 88 -7.87 -6.28 14.29
C LEU A 88 -7.67 -5.74 15.72
N ILE A 89 -7.05 -6.51 16.62
CA ILE A 89 -6.74 -6.05 17.98
C ILE A 89 -5.78 -4.85 17.94
N LEU A 90 -4.74 -4.90 17.10
CA LEU A 90 -3.83 -3.77 16.91
C LEU A 90 -4.55 -2.55 16.35
N LEU A 91 -5.47 -2.72 15.39
CA LEU A 91 -6.28 -1.63 14.86
C LEU A 91 -7.12 -0.97 15.95
N ILE A 92 -7.81 -1.76 16.77
CA ILE A 92 -8.60 -1.26 17.91
C ILE A 92 -7.70 -0.54 18.93
N PHE A 93 -6.51 -1.09 19.21
CA PHE A 93 -5.53 -0.45 20.07
C PHE A 93 -5.08 0.91 19.52
N PHE A 94 -4.80 1.03 18.22
CA PHE A 94 -4.42 2.32 17.63
C PHE A 94 -5.57 3.33 17.62
N ILE A 95 -6.81 2.89 17.39
CA ILE A 95 -8.00 3.75 17.54
C ILE A 95 -8.08 4.27 18.98
N PHE A 96 -7.87 3.39 19.97
CA PHE A 96 -7.83 3.78 21.38
C PHE A 96 -6.71 4.80 21.65
N CYS A 97 -5.50 4.57 21.15
CA CYS A 97 -4.41 5.55 21.24
C CYS A 97 -4.73 6.88 20.53
N GLY A 98 -5.50 6.86 19.45
CA GLY A 98 -5.90 8.08 18.76
C GLY A 98 -6.79 8.99 19.60
N PHE A 99 -7.72 8.43 20.38
CA PHE A 99 -8.61 9.21 21.27
C PHE A 99 -8.00 9.52 22.64
N PHE A 100 -7.28 8.56 23.22
CA PHE A 100 -6.81 8.63 24.61
C PHE A 100 -5.31 8.88 24.76
N GLY A 101 -4.55 8.83 23.66
CA GLY A 101 -3.11 9.11 23.64
C GLY A 101 -2.78 10.60 23.55
N SER A 102 -1.50 10.90 23.34
CA SER A 102 -1.02 12.28 23.16
C SER A 102 -1.69 12.92 21.94
N ARG A 103 -2.00 14.22 22.04
CA ARG A 103 -2.49 14.99 20.89
C ARG A 103 -1.38 15.42 19.94
N ASP A 104 -0.12 15.31 20.38
CA ASP A 104 1.03 15.52 19.50
C ASP A 104 1.11 14.35 18.50
N PRO A 105 0.99 14.62 17.17
CA PRO A 105 1.05 13.58 16.16
C PRO A 105 2.35 12.78 16.12
N LEU A 106 3.46 13.33 16.63
CA LEU A 106 4.76 12.66 16.65
C LEU A 106 4.88 11.69 17.82
N GLU A 107 4.18 11.96 18.92
CA GLU A 107 4.13 11.07 20.09
C GLU A 107 3.01 10.05 19.98
N ASN A 108 1.91 10.40 19.32
CA ASN A 108 0.81 9.48 19.12
C ASN A 108 1.20 8.37 18.13
N PRO A 109 1.07 7.09 18.48
CA PRO A 109 1.44 6.00 17.59
C PRO A 109 0.52 5.91 16.36
N LEU A 110 -0.73 6.37 16.44
CA LEU A 110 -1.73 6.16 15.39
C LEU A 110 -1.33 6.84 14.05
N PRO A 111 -1.07 8.17 14.00
CA PRO A 111 -0.68 8.82 12.74
C PRO A 111 0.61 8.22 12.17
N LEU A 112 1.62 8.00 13.01
CA LEU A 112 2.92 7.47 12.57
C LEU A 112 2.77 6.08 11.97
N ILE A 113 2.06 5.18 12.63
CA ILE A 113 1.89 3.80 12.17
C ILE A 113 0.98 3.74 10.95
N LEU A 114 -0.08 4.56 10.88
CA LEU A 114 -0.96 4.59 9.72
C LEU A 114 -0.22 5.08 8.47
N TRP A 115 0.45 6.23 8.55
CA TRP A 115 1.06 6.86 7.38
C TRP A 115 2.43 6.26 7.02
N MET A 116 3.32 6.10 7.99
CA MET A 116 4.69 5.62 7.71
C MET A 116 4.79 4.10 7.76
N GLY A 117 4.20 3.48 8.78
CA GLY A 117 4.31 2.05 8.99
C GLY A 117 3.49 1.25 7.97
N TRP A 118 2.19 1.51 7.92
CA TRP A 118 1.25 0.77 7.11
C TRP A 118 1.19 1.32 5.69
N TRP A 119 0.84 2.59 5.47
CA TRP A 119 0.66 3.10 4.11
C TRP A 119 1.95 3.05 3.30
N VAL A 120 3.04 3.67 3.77
CA VAL A 120 4.33 3.64 3.06
C VAL A 120 5.04 2.30 3.23
N GLY A 121 5.27 1.87 4.48
CA GLY A 121 6.06 0.68 4.78
C GLY A 121 5.46 -0.60 4.20
N TRP A 122 4.16 -0.81 4.38
CA TRP A 122 3.50 -2.02 3.86
C TRP A 122 3.43 -2.05 2.34
N THR A 123 3.38 -0.89 1.68
CA THR A 123 3.48 -0.80 0.20
C THR A 123 4.80 -1.36 -0.29
N PHE A 124 5.93 -1.01 0.35
CA PHE A 124 7.24 -1.57 0.00
C PHE A 124 7.32 -3.07 0.28
N VAL A 125 6.82 -3.52 1.44
CA VAL A 125 6.76 -4.94 1.79
C VAL A 125 5.97 -5.71 0.73
N THR A 126 4.82 -5.18 0.31
CA THR A 126 3.96 -5.80 -0.70
C THR A 126 4.62 -5.80 -2.08
N ALA A 127 5.31 -4.72 -2.45
CA ALA A 127 6.04 -4.64 -3.71
C ALA A 127 7.21 -5.66 -3.77
N LEU A 128 7.82 -5.99 -2.63
CA LEU A 128 8.93 -6.95 -2.57
C LEU A 128 8.46 -8.39 -2.39
N LEU A 129 7.52 -8.62 -1.49
CA LEU A 129 7.13 -9.96 -1.05
C LEU A 129 5.79 -10.44 -1.63
N GLY A 130 5.04 -9.58 -2.33
CA GLY A 130 3.75 -9.89 -2.92
C GLY A 130 2.58 -9.58 -1.97
N ASP A 131 1.36 -9.94 -2.39
CA ASP A 131 0.13 -9.65 -1.64
C ASP A 131 -0.02 -10.51 -0.37
N PHE A 132 0.77 -10.17 0.65
CA PHE A 132 0.62 -10.67 2.02
C PHE A 132 -0.57 -10.06 2.74
N TRP A 133 -1.06 -8.90 2.27
CA TRP A 133 -2.18 -8.20 2.88
C TRP A 133 -3.44 -9.06 2.90
N ASN A 134 -3.68 -9.82 1.82
CA ASN A 134 -4.77 -10.80 1.72
C ASN A 134 -4.77 -11.88 2.81
N LEU A 135 -3.67 -12.05 3.56
CA LEU A 135 -3.57 -13.01 4.67
C LEU A 135 -3.76 -12.34 6.03
N ILE A 136 -3.30 -11.10 6.18
CA ILE A 136 -3.19 -10.45 7.49
C ILE A 136 -4.28 -9.41 7.77
N HIS A 137 -5.02 -8.95 6.76
CA HIS A 137 -5.94 -7.81 6.93
C HIS A 137 -7.00 -8.05 8.04
N PRO A 138 -7.45 -7.01 8.73
CA PRO A 138 -8.35 -7.15 9.90
C PRO A 138 -9.77 -7.58 9.53
N TRP A 139 -10.14 -7.49 8.25
CA TRP A 139 -11.51 -7.71 7.78
C TRP A 139 -12.02 -9.16 7.94
N HIS A 140 -11.13 -10.17 7.90
CA HIS A 140 -11.56 -11.55 8.14
C HIS A 140 -12.08 -11.74 9.57
N ALA A 141 -11.31 -11.26 10.56
CA ALA A 141 -11.70 -11.29 11.96
C ALA A 141 -12.92 -10.41 12.25
N LEU A 142 -13.03 -9.24 11.59
CA LEU A 142 -14.19 -8.37 11.74
C LEU A 142 -15.48 -9.06 11.28
N ASP A 143 -15.45 -9.69 10.11
CA ASP A 143 -16.58 -10.49 9.59
C ASP A 143 -16.94 -11.66 10.53
N GLU A 144 -15.97 -12.36 11.12
CA GLU A 144 -16.24 -13.40 12.12
C GLU A 144 -16.96 -12.88 13.37
N VAL A 145 -16.59 -11.69 13.85
CA VAL A 145 -17.25 -11.03 14.98
C VAL A 145 -18.68 -10.62 14.60
N LEU A 146 -18.86 -10.03 13.41
CA LEU A 146 -20.17 -9.58 12.91
C LEU A 146 -21.17 -10.74 12.81
N ARG A 147 -20.73 -11.92 12.36
CA ARG A 147 -21.59 -13.11 12.25
C ARG A 147 -22.05 -13.69 13.59
N LYS A 148 -21.31 -13.43 14.67
CA LYS A 148 -21.66 -13.87 16.03
C LYS A 148 -22.71 -12.97 16.68
N LEU A 149 -22.92 -11.75 16.17
CA LEU A 149 -23.90 -10.83 16.71
C LEU A 149 -25.34 -11.28 16.35
N PRO A 150 -26.26 -11.33 17.33
CA PRO A 150 -27.66 -11.67 17.07
C PRO A 150 -28.30 -10.62 16.16
N GLY A 151 -28.96 -11.06 15.08
CA GLY A 151 -29.59 -10.18 14.08
C GLY A 151 -28.78 -9.96 12.79
N LEU A 152 -27.46 -10.20 12.82
CA LEU A 152 -26.55 -10.06 11.67
C LEU A 152 -25.99 -11.42 11.19
N ARG A 153 -26.61 -12.52 11.63
CA ARG A 153 -26.29 -13.87 11.14
C ARG A 153 -26.61 -13.98 9.65
N HIS A 154 -25.61 -13.80 8.81
CA HIS A 154 -25.63 -14.22 7.42
C HIS A 154 -24.73 -15.45 7.25
N SER A 155 -25.21 -16.45 6.51
CA SER A 155 -24.41 -17.62 6.12
C SER A 155 -23.27 -17.17 5.19
N GLU A 156 -22.18 -17.94 5.09
CA GLU A 156 -21.07 -17.65 4.16
C GLU A 156 -21.52 -17.36 2.71
N ASN A 157 -22.64 -17.96 2.32
CA ASN A 157 -23.25 -17.82 1.00
C ASN A 157 -24.53 -16.96 0.98
N SER A 158 -24.96 -16.45 2.12
CA SER A 158 -26.04 -15.46 2.16
C SER A 158 -25.37 -14.10 2.08
N ALA A 159 -25.19 -13.56 0.88
CA ALA A 159 -25.09 -12.11 0.74
C ALA A 159 -26.52 -11.57 0.69
N GLY A 160 -26.79 -10.43 1.32
CA GLY A 160 -28.11 -9.79 1.23
C GLY A 160 -28.46 -9.44 -0.22
N TYR A 161 -27.46 -9.08 -1.02
CA TYR A 161 -27.56 -8.72 -2.43
C TYR A 161 -26.36 -9.25 -3.23
N LEU A 162 -26.60 -9.59 -4.49
CA LEU A 162 -25.53 -9.88 -5.44
C LEU A 162 -24.75 -8.60 -5.76
N TYR A 163 -23.42 -8.65 -5.73
CA TYR A 163 -22.57 -7.51 -6.10
C TYR A 163 -22.82 -7.10 -7.56
N PRO A 164 -23.32 -5.88 -7.83
CA PRO A 164 -23.69 -5.49 -9.18
C PRO A 164 -22.48 -5.44 -10.12
N PRO A 165 -22.53 -6.07 -11.31
CA PRO A 165 -21.40 -6.08 -12.24
C PRO A 165 -20.94 -4.68 -12.70
N TRP A 166 -21.88 -3.73 -12.82
CA TRP A 166 -21.59 -2.35 -13.22
C TRP A 166 -20.78 -1.58 -12.18
N LEU A 167 -20.86 -1.98 -10.91
CA LEU A 167 -20.16 -1.30 -9.82
C LEU A 167 -18.65 -1.57 -9.87
N GLY A 168 -18.24 -2.70 -10.44
CA GLY A 168 -16.85 -2.98 -10.80
C GLY A 168 -15.88 -2.69 -9.65
N TYR A 169 -14.96 -1.76 -9.85
CA TYR A 169 -14.00 -1.24 -8.86
C TYR A 169 -14.31 0.19 -8.41
N TRP A 170 -15.44 0.77 -8.84
CA TRP A 170 -15.78 2.17 -8.56
C TRP A 170 -15.83 2.53 -7.07
N PRO A 171 -16.34 1.67 -6.17
CA PRO A 171 -16.28 1.96 -4.74
C PRO A 171 -14.84 2.10 -4.25
N SER A 172 -13.92 1.25 -4.72
CA SER A 172 -12.49 1.39 -4.39
C SER A 172 -11.90 2.68 -4.94
N VAL A 173 -12.24 3.08 -6.17
CA VAL A 173 -11.81 4.35 -6.76
C VAL A 173 -12.23 5.52 -5.88
N PHE A 174 -13.50 5.56 -5.48
CA PHE A 174 -14.04 6.63 -4.65
C PHE A 174 -13.43 6.66 -3.24
N LEU A 175 -13.35 5.51 -2.57
CA LEU A 175 -12.79 5.42 -1.22
C LEU A 175 -11.29 5.74 -1.21
N PHE A 176 -10.55 5.30 -2.23
CA PHE A 176 -9.13 5.63 -2.38
C PHE A 176 -8.92 7.11 -2.69
N TYR A 177 -9.79 7.72 -3.50
CA TYR A 177 -9.76 9.17 -3.73
C TYR A 177 -9.91 9.96 -2.43
N ILE A 178 -10.88 9.58 -1.57
CA ILE A 178 -11.05 10.21 -0.25
C ILE A 178 -9.80 10.03 0.61
N PHE A 179 -9.23 8.82 0.65
CA PHE A 179 -8.01 8.55 1.41
C PHE A 179 -6.83 9.43 0.93
N ALA A 180 -6.59 9.49 -0.38
CA ALA A 180 -5.53 10.30 -0.95
C ALA A 180 -5.78 11.81 -0.77
N TRP A 181 -7.04 12.25 -0.81
CA TRP A 181 -7.41 13.62 -0.52
C TRP A 181 -7.11 13.97 0.95
N ILE A 182 -7.39 13.06 1.88
CA ILE A 182 -7.03 13.24 3.30
C ILE A 182 -5.52 13.36 3.43
N GLU A 183 -4.75 12.48 2.82
CA GLU A 183 -3.29 12.49 2.88
C GLU A 183 -2.67 13.79 2.32
N LEU A 184 -3.10 14.17 1.12
CA LEU A 184 -2.42 15.19 0.33
C LEU A 184 -2.99 16.60 0.53
N ILE A 185 -4.27 16.73 0.88
CA ILE A 185 -4.97 18.03 0.81
C ILE A 185 -5.50 18.47 2.17
N HIS A 186 -6.00 17.55 3.00
CA HIS A 186 -6.58 17.91 4.28
C HIS A 186 -5.61 18.78 5.13
N PRO A 187 -6.10 19.79 5.86
CA PRO A 187 -5.23 20.68 6.63
C PRO A 187 -4.42 19.99 7.73
N SER A 188 -5.01 18.98 8.36
CA SER A 188 -4.43 18.27 9.51
C SER A 188 -4.50 16.75 9.29
N PRO A 189 -3.73 16.18 8.35
CA PRO A 189 -3.79 14.74 8.05
C PRO A 189 -3.19 13.87 9.16
N MET A 190 -2.40 14.49 10.04
CA MET A 190 -1.72 13.84 11.16
C MET A 190 -2.49 13.95 12.48
N ASP A 191 -3.67 14.58 12.49
CA ASP A 191 -4.46 14.73 13.72
C ASP A 191 -4.97 13.37 14.22
N PRO A 192 -4.60 12.92 15.44
CA PRO A 192 -4.94 11.58 15.92
C PRO A 192 -6.44 11.34 16.08
N GLU A 193 -7.20 12.33 16.56
CA GLU A 193 -8.63 12.22 16.81
C GLU A 193 -9.43 12.11 15.50
N PHE A 194 -9.08 12.96 14.52
CA PHE A 194 -9.62 12.90 13.16
C PHE A 194 -9.34 11.54 12.51
N LEU A 195 -8.11 11.04 12.58
CA LEU A 195 -7.76 9.73 12.03
C LEU A 195 -8.51 8.58 12.71
N ALA A 196 -8.58 8.58 14.04
CA ALA A 196 -9.29 7.55 14.79
C ALA A 196 -10.78 7.50 14.41
N THR A 197 -11.40 8.68 14.31
CA THR A 197 -12.79 8.82 13.87
C THR A 197 -12.97 8.33 12.42
N GLY A 198 -12.07 8.72 11.53
CA GLY A 198 -12.07 8.29 10.13
C GLY A 198 -11.95 6.77 9.98
N ILE A 199 -11.09 6.13 10.78
CA ILE A 199 -10.92 4.67 10.80
C ILE A 199 -12.20 3.98 11.28
N ILE A 200 -12.86 4.49 12.33
CA ILE A 200 -14.14 3.91 12.79
C ILE A 200 -15.20 3.99 11.69
N ILE A 201 -15.35 5.15 11.05
CA ILE A 201 -16.29 5.34 9.94
C ILE A 201 -15.96 4.38 8.79
N TYR A 202 -14.67 4.24 8.46
CA TYR A 202 -14.20 3.31 7.45
C TYR A 202 -14.51 1.86 7.81
N MET A 203 -14.27 1.44 9.05
CA MET A 203 -14.61 0.11 9.54
C MET A 203 -16.12 -0.15 9.41
N MET A 204 -16.97 0.79 9.79
CA MET A 204 -18.43 0.67 9.64
C MET A 204 -18.83 0.52 8.17
N LEU A 205 -18.20 1.28 7.27
CA LEU A 205 -18.45 1.20 5.84
C LEU A 205 -18.06 -0.17 5.28
N VAL A 206 -16.88 -0.67 5.63
CA VAL A 206 -16.40 -2.00 5.19
C VAL A 206 -17.29 -3.10 5.77
N SER A 207 -17.65 -3.03 7.06
CA SER A 207 -18.59 -3.96 7.69
C SER A 207 -19.93 -4.00 6.97
N THR A 208 -20.50 -2.83 6.67
CA THR A 208 -21.78 -2.71 5.95
C THR A 208 -21.67 -3.30 4.55
N GLY A 209 -20.61 -3.01 3.82
CA GLY A 209 -20.36 -3.56 2.49
C GLY A 209 -20.23 -5.09 2.48
N MET A 210 -19.52 -5.66 3.47
CA MET A 210 -19.39 -7.11 3.63
C MET A 210 -20.73 -7.79 3.96
N ILE A 211 -21.57 -7.16 4.81
CA ILE A 211 -22.89 -7.69 5.15
C ILE A 211 -23.84 -7.66 3.93
N LEU A 212 -23.83 -6.56 3.17
CA LEU A 212 -24.75 -6.38 2.05
C LEU A 212 -24.37 -7.22 0.82
N PHE A 213 -23.11 -7.17 0.40
CA PHE A 213 -22.67 -7.76 -0.89
C PHE A 213 -21.87 -9.05 -0.73
N GLY A 214 -21.63 -9.48 0.51
CA GLY A 214 -20.76 -10.58 0.83
C GLY A 214 -19.29 -10.16 0.93
N LYS A 215 -18.60 -10.79 1.88
CA LYS A 215 -17.18 -10.56 2.19
C LYS A 215 -16.26 -10.64 0.97
N GLU A 216 -16.31 -11.76 0.25
CA GLU A 216 -15.41 -12.03 -0.87
C GLU A 216 -15.60 -11.02 -2.01
N ALA A 217 -16.85 -10.70 -2.36
CA ALA A 217 -17.14 -9.74 -3.42
C ALA A 217 -16.72 -8.31 -3.02
N TRP A 218 -16.97 -7.91 -1.76
CA TRP A 218 -16.59 -6.60 -1.26
C TRP A 218 -15.08 -6.42 -1.17
N LEU A 219 -14.37 -7.34 -0.51
CA LEU A 219 -12.92 -7.24 -0.32
C LEU A 219 -12.14 -7.38 -1.63
N SER A 220 -12.68 -8.12 -2.60
CA SER A 220 -12.01 -8.28 -3.89
C SER A 220 -12.18 -7.07 -4.82
N LYS A 221 -13.20 -6.22 -4.65
CA LYS A 221 -13.56 -5.20 -5.65
C LYS A 221 -13.84 -3.80 -5.11
N ALA A 222 -14.35 -3.70 -3.89
CA ALA A 222 -14.83 -2.44 -3.31
C ALA A 222 -13.91 -1.90 -2.21
N GLU A 223 -13.25 -2.77 -1.44
CA GLU A 223 -12.28 -2.34 -0.42
C GLU A 223 -10.97 -1.85 -1.11
N PRO A 224 -10.62 -0.56 -0.99
CA PRO A 224 -9.54 0.05 -1.77
C PRO A 224 -8.14 -0.49 -1.46
N PHE A 225 -7.87 -0.88 -0.22
CA PHE A 225 -6.51 -1.26 0.21
C PHE A 225 -6.17 -2.70 -0.15
N CYS A 226 -7.12 -3.63 -0.04
CA CYS A 226 -7.04 -4.96 -0.60
C CYS A 226 -6.87 -4.91 -2.11
N VAL A 227 -7.60 -4.03 -2.80
CA VAL A 227 -7.41 -3.82 -4.24
C VAL A 227 -6.02 -3.25 -4.54
N PHE A 228 -5.60 -2.20 -3.83
CA PHE A 228 -4.30 -1.55 -3.99
C PHE A 228 -3.13 -2.52 -3.74
N PHE A 229 -3.07 -3.17 -2.58
CA PHE A 229 -1.98 -4.08 -2.23
C PHE A 229 -1.94 -5.29 -3.16
N ARG A 230 -3.08 -5.79 -3.61
CA ARG A 230 -3.10 -6.85 -4.64
C ARG A 230 -2.50 -6.38 -5.97
N MET A 231 -2.84 -5.17 -6.41
CA MET A 231 -2.30 -4.59 -7.65
C MET A 231 -0.79 -4.30 -7.54
N VAL A 232 -0.34 -3.76 -6.40
CA VAL A 232 1.09 -3.57 -6.10
C VAL A 232 1.81 -4.93 -6.05
N GLY A 233 1.17 -5.96 -5.51
CA GLY A 233 1.68 -7.32 -5.46
C GLY A 233 1.97 -7.93 -6.84
N TRP A 234 1.35 -7.44 -7.92
CA TRP A 234 1.67 -7.87 -9.29
C TRP A 234 3.06 -7.43 -9.74
N LEU A 235 3.64 -6.41 -9.13
CA LEU A 235 5.01 -5.99 -9.40
C LEU A 235 6.04 -6.88 -8.71
N SER A 236 5.62 -7.64 -7.70
CA SER A 236 6.52 -8.39 -6.84
C SER A 236 7.23 -9.54 -7.56
N PRO A 237 8.53 -9.77 -7.23
CA PRO A 237 9.24 -10.98 -7.62
C PRO A 237 8.70 -12.25 -6.95
N VAL A 238 7.87 -12.14 -5.91
CA VAL A 238 7.28 -13.28 -5.18
C VAL A 238 5.81 -13.40 -5.52
N LYS A 239 5.40 -14.57 -6.02
CA LYS A 239 4.00 -14.90 -6.27
C LYS A 239 3.54 -15.98 -5.31
N TRP A 240 2.45 -15.69 -4.59
CA TRP A 240 1.78 -16.64 -3.71
C TRP A 240 0.71 -17.38 -4.52
N GLN A 241 0.97 -18.63 -4.88
CA GLN A 241 -0.04 -19.48 -5.50
C GLN A 241 -0.68 -20.38 -4.45
N LYS A 242 -2.02 -20.36 -4.42
CA LYS A 242 -2.82 -21.38 -3.74
C LYS A 242 -2.87 -22.59 -4.67
N GLU A 243 -2.04 -23.59 -4.43
CA GLU A 243 -2.15 -24.86 -5.16
C GLU A 243 -3.04 -25.81 -4.37
N ASN A 244 -4.14 -26.24 -4.99
CA ASN A 244 -5.08 -27.18 -4.39
C ASN A 244 -4.68 -28.59 -4.84
N GLN A 245 -3.89 -29.30 -4.04
CA GLN A 245 -3.65 -30.72 -4.31
C GLN A 245 -4.87 -31.55 -3.91
N ARG A 246 -5.07 -32.64 -4.65
CA ARG A 246 -6.20 -33.60 -4.59
C ARG A 246 -6.55 -34.16 -3.21
N ASN A 247 -5.74 -33.89 -2.18
CA ASN A 247 -5.97 -34.23 -0.77
C ASN A 247 -5.85 -32.96 0.08
N SER A 248 -6.90 -32.14 0.16
CA SER A 248 -7.24 -31.18 1.25
C SER A 248 -6.18 -30.21 1.82
N VAL A 249 -4.95 -30.18 1.29
CA VAL A 249 -3.87 -29.34 1.77
C VAL A 249 -3.74 -28.14 0.84
N MET A 250 -4.07 -26.96 1.37
CA MET A 250 -3.80 -25.69 0.71
C MET A 250 -2.34 -25.32 0.96
N ILE A 251 -1.50 -25.43 -0.07
CA ILE A 251 -0.09 -25.03 0.02
C ILE A 251 0.04 -23.62 -0.56
N PHE A 252 0.64 -22.72 0.22
CA PHE A 252 1.13 -21.44 -0.25
C PHE A 252 2.57 -21.60 -0.73
N LEU A 253 2.76 -21.72 -2.05
CA LEU A 253 4.08 -21.83 -2.64
C LEU A 253 4.56 -20.44 -3.09
N PRO A 254 5.64 -19.90 -2.52
CA PRO A 254 6.29 -18.73 -3.09
C PRO A 254 7.02 -19.15 -4.37
N LYS A 255 6.51 -18.69 -5.51
CA LYS A 255 7.23 -18.75 -6.78
C LYS A 255 8.05 -17.48 -6.92
N ILE A 256 9.37 -17.63 -7.01
CA ILE A 256 10.28 -16.52 -7.27
C ILE A 256 10.43 -16.35 -8.78
N GLN A 257 10.18 -15.12 -9.24
CA GLN A 257 10.28 -14.68 -10.63
C GLN A 257 10.89 -13.27 -10.69
N TRP A 258 11.18 -12.81 -11.89
CA TRP A 258 11.60 -11.42 -12.07
C TRP A 258 10.46 -10.45 -11.72
N PRO A 259 10.74 -9.26 -11.16
CA PRO A 259 9.74 -8.23 -10.92
C PRO A 259 8.93 -7.93 -12.19
N CYS A 260 7.67 -7.51 -12.03
CA CYS A 260 6.73 -7.18 -13.11
C CYS A 260 6.31 -8.35 -14.04
N MET A 261 6.88 -9.54 -13.90
CA MET A 261 6.52 -10.69 -14.75
C MET A 261 5.05 -11.11 -14.61
N GLN A 262 4.45 -10.91 -13.43
CA GLN A 262 3.04 -11.27 -13.19
C GLN A 262 2.11 -10.48 -14.09
N LEU A 263 2.45 -9.23 -14.42
CA LEU A 263 1.62 -8.35 -15.26
C LEU A 263 1.37 -8.94 -16.65
N LEU A 264 2.30 -9.75 -17.16
CA LEU A 264 2.16 -10.41 -18.47
C LEU A 264 1.19 -11.61 -18.44
N GLU A 265 0.91 -12.15 -17.26
CA GLU A 265 0.01 -13.30 -17.06
C GLU A 265 -1.41 -12.89 -16.62
N LEU A 266 -1.66 -11.59 -16.39
CA LEU A 266 -2.93 -11.13 -15.85
C LEU A 266 -4.05 -11.18 -16.90
N PRO A 267 -5.28 -11.55 -16.49
CA PRO A 267 -6.45 -11.39 -17.33
C PRO A 267 -6.75 -9.90 -17.55
N THR A 268 -7.48 -9.57 -18.61
CA THR A 268 -7.90 -8.19 -18.91
C THR A 268 -8.70 -7.60 -17.74
N ILE A 269 -8.21 -6.48 -17.21
CA ILE A 269 -8.84 -5.76 -16.10
C ILE A 269 -10.04 -4.95 -16.65
N PRO A 270 -11.20 -4.91 -15.95
CA PRO A 270 -12.30 -4.05 -16.36
C PRO A 270 -11.92 -2.57 -16.32
N LYS A 271 -12.64 -1.72 -17.09
CA LYS A 271 -12.37 -0.27 -17.17
C LYS A 271 -12.28 0.41 -15.80
N SER A 272 -13.11 0.01 -14.84
CA SER A 272 -13.08 0.55 -13.48
C SER A 272 -11.79 0.22 -12.73
N GLY A 273 -11.17 -0.93 -13.00
CA GLY A 273 -9.86 -1.29 -12.43
C GLY A 273 -8.73 -0.49 -13.07
N THR A 274 -8.81 -0.22 -14.38
CA THR A 274 -7.90 0.72 -15.04
C THR A 274 -8.02 2.13 -14.45
N ALA A 275 -9.25 2.60 -14.20
CA ALA A 275 -9.49 3.87 -13.54
C ALA A 275 -8.87 3.92 -12.14
N PHE A 276 -8.93 2.82 -11.36
CA PHE A 276 -8.25 2.74 -10.08
C PHE A 276 -6.73 2.88 -10.19
N ILE A 277 -6.10 2.21 -11.16
CA ILE A 277 -4.66 2.31 -11.40
C ILE A 277 -4.28 3.74 -11.82
N LEU A 278 -5.05 4.34 -12.73
CA LEU A 278 -4.84 5.73 -13.16
C LEU A 278 -4.99 6.70 -11.99
N LEU A 279 -5.97 6.47 -11.11
CA LEU A 279 -6.14 7.27 -9.90
C LEU A 279 -4.87 7.20 -9.04
N VAL A 280 -4.41 6.00 -8.68
CA VAL A 280 -3.18 5.80 -7.88
C VAL A 280 -1.97 6.50 -8.51
N LEU A 281 -1.79 6.39 -9.83
CA LEU A 281 -0.69 7.06 -10.51
C LEU A 281 -0.86 8.59 -10.51
N SER A 282 -2.09 9.09 -10.68
CA SER A 282 -2.40 10.52 -10.64
C SER A 282 -2.13 11.12 -9.25
N THR A 283 -2.47 10.41 -8.17
CA THR A 283 -2.30 10.94 -6.80
C THR A 283 -0.82 11.09 -6.44
N VAL A 284 0.01 10.11 -6.79
CA VAL A 284 1.47 10.18 -6.58
C VAL A 284 2.09 11.25 -7.47
N SER A 285 1.64 11.37 -8.72
CA SER A 285 2.12 12.42 -9.64
C SER A 285 1.74 13.81 -9.12
N PHE A 286 0.52 13.96 -8.60
CA PHE A 286 0.03 15.20 -8.01
C PHE A 286 0.77 15.55 -6.70
N ASP A 287 1.11 14.57 -5.86
CA ASP A 287 1.94 14.81 -4.67
C ASP A 287 3.30 15.46 -5.05
N GLY A 288 3.94 14.95 -6.09
CA GLY A 288 5.17 15.55 -6.64
C GLY A 288 4.93 16.93 -7.24
N LEU A 289 3.91 17.07 -8.11
CA LEU A 289 3.57 18.32 -8.79
C LEU A 289 3.25 19.44 -7.80
N SER A 290 2.46 19.15 -6.76
CA SER A 290 1.97 20.13 -5.80
C SER A 290 3.08 20.81 -4.98
N LYS A 291 4.25 20.16 -4.90
CA LYS A 291 5.44 20.66 -4.21
C LYS A 291 6.36 21.50 -5.11
N THR A 292 6.06 21.63 -6.40
CA THR A 292 6.90 22.39 -7.34
C THR A 292 6.61 23.89 -7.29
N PHE A 293 7.64 24.71 -7.57
CA PHE A 293 7.48 26.15 -7.72
C PHE A 293 6.53 26.51 -8.88
N TRP A 294 6.48 25.67 -9.92
CA TRP A 294 5.56 25.85 -11.04
C TRP A 294 4.10 25.78 -10.60
N TRP A 295 3.75 24.78 -9.78
CA TRP A 295 2.39 24.65 -9.25
C TRP A 295 2.00 25.81 -8.34
N MET A 296 2.88 26.21 -7.42
CA MET A 296 2.62 27.36 -6.54
C MET A 296 2.47 28.66 -7.34
N ALA A 297 3.31 28.88 -8.35
CA ALA A 297 3.19 30.04 -9.25
C ALA A 297 1.88 30.02 -10.06
N LEU A 298 1.40 28.84 -10.46
CA LEU A 298 0.13 28.68 -11.17
C LEU A 298 -1.08 29.05 -10.29
N ILE A 299 -1.03 28.75 -8.99
CA ILE A 299 -2.07 29.13 -8.02
C ILE A 299 -1.96 30.62 -7.63
N GLY A 300 -0.83 31.27 -7.95
CA GLY A 300 -0.56 32.66 -7.58
C GLY A 300 -0.03 32.81 -6.14
N GLU A 301 0.47 31.73 -5.55
CA GLU A 301 1.02 31.72 -4.19
C GLU A 301 2.55 31.79 -4.22
N ASN A 302 3.12 32.52 -3.26
CA ASN A 302 4.56 32.69 -3.16
C ASN A 302 5.21 31.38 -2.67
N PRO A 303 6.08 30.73 -3.47
CA PRO A 303 6.68 29.45 -3.08
C PRO A 303 7.63 29.54 -1.88
N LEU A 304 8.09 30.74 -1.52
CA LEU A 304 8.98 30.98 -0.38
C LEU A 304 8.20 31.21 0.92
N GLU A 305 6.91 31.51 0.83
CA GLU A 305 6.03 31.79 1.96
C GLU A 305 4.84 30.83 1.91
N TYR A 306 5.04 29.58 2.34
CA TYR A 306 4.01 28.54 2.25
C TYR A 306 2.72 28.96 2.99
N PRO A 307 1.63 29.30 2.28
CA PRO A 307 0.37 29.62 2.91
C PRO A 307 -0.20 28.29 3.40
N GLY A 308 -0.41 28.14 4.70
CA GLY A 308 -0.76 26.85 5.31
C GLY A 308 -1.84 26.06 4.54
N ARG A 309 -1.87 24.73 4.71
CA ARG A 309 -2.65 23.77 3.89
C ARG A 309 -4.11 24.14 3.67
N THR A 310 -4.75 24.87 4.59
CA THR A 310 -6.13 25.37 4.46
C THR A 310 -6.32 26.30 3.25
N VAL A 311 -5.36 27.19 2.97
CA VAL A 311 -5.43 28.10 1.81
C VAL A 311 -5.30 27.33 0.51
N LEU A 312 -4.41 26.34 0.50
CA LEU A 312 -4.15 25.49 -0.67
C LEU A 312 -5.19 24.38 -0.88
N MET A 313 -6.17 24.24 0.02
CA MET A 313 -7.11 23.14 0.02
C MET A 313 -7.96 23.09 -1.26
N LEU A 314 -8.59 24.21 -1.64
CA LEU A 314 -9.39 24.31 -2.86
C LEU A 314 -8.55 24.13 -4.14
N PRO A 315 -7.45 24.87 -4.36
CA PRO A 315 -6.66 24.72 -5.57
C PRO A 315 -6.05 23.32 -5.68
N ASN A 316 -5.61 22.71 -4.56
CA ASN A 316 -5.08 21.35 -4.60
C ASN A 316 -6.19 20.29 -4.84
N THR A 317 -7.41 20.51 -4.33
CA THR A 317 -8.56 19.64 -4.66
C THR A 317 -8.88 19.68 -6.15
N ALA A 318 -8.91 20.88 -6.75
CA ALA A 318 -9.11 21.04 -8.18
C ALA A 318 -7.96 20.43 -9.00
N GLY A 319 -6.72 20.61 -8.54
CA GLY A 319 -5.53 20.01 -9.14
C GLY A 319 -5.59 18.48 -9.16
N MET A 320 -5.87 17.86 -8.02
CA MET A 320 -5.98 16.41 -7.90
C MET A 320 -7.08 15.83 -8.81
N LEU A 321 -8.26 16.47 -8.85
CA LEU A 321 -9.33 16.08 -9.77
C LEU A 321 -8.89 16.20 -11.23
N SER A 322 -8.22 17.29 -11.58
CA SER A 322 -7.74 17.54 -12.95
C SER A 322 -6.65 16.58 -13.38
N THR A 323 -5.81 16.08 -12.46
CA THR A 323 -4.80 15.08 -12.80
C THR A 323 -5.38 13.68 -13.05
N PHE A 324 -6.60 13.42 -12.56
CA PHE A 324 -7.25 12.13 -12.72
C PHE A 324 -8.12 12.05 -13.99
N LEU A 325 -8.74 13.17 -14.40
CA LEU A 325 -9.59 13.29 -15.58
C LEU A 325 -8.79 13.33 -16.88
#